data_AF-A0A3C0VEW0-F1
#
_entry.id   AF-A0A3C0VEW0-F1
#
_cell.length_a   1.000
_cell.length_b   1.000
_cell.length_c   1.000
_cell.angle_alpha   90.00
_cell.angle_beta   90.00
_cell.angle_gamma   90.00
#
_symmetry.space_group_name_H-M   'P 1'
#
loop_
_entity.id
_entity.type
_entity.pdbx_description
1 polymer ?
#
loop_
_entity_poly.entity_id
_entity_poly.type
_entity_poly.pdbx_seq_one_letter_code
_entity_poly.pdbx_strand_id
1 'polypeptide(L)'
;MLATMHGTFWRFPRTFSLRRSAGIAPRSSYLKVVGDFCRWNGALVLGCDDSAKSEFINTRPCKSPHGAPGQSNSNLWFIEPATLDRLGPALGAGWAWLDDDVKAGAVSDPYLFSGYDRRMIHVMHASDREARFALEVDRAGDGGWRALRAIAVPPKGYAWHVFTAEEQGAWIRVRALSDAARAGICVQCSNRDPRGPENDAIFDGIAGPAASRAVGGLMWGRGENRRTLGLAAAAAEEGSVAALGFYELDGEMRLAKQDDPAGLARVAKTEPPRDAIQVDAASVIVIEDGRRFRLPRNESYGRACAFGAARA
;
A
#
# COMPACT_ATOMS: atom_id res chain seq x y z
N MET A 1 7.84 -5.40 22.76
CA MET A 1 8.49 -4.23 22.13
C MET A 1 7.68 -3.87 20.90
N LEU A 2 7.84 -2.64 20.40
CA LEU A 2 7.26 -2.20 19.13
C LEU A 2 8.36 -2.32 18.07
N ALA A 3 8.00 -2.74 16.87
CA ALA A 3 8.83 -2.58 15.68
C ALA A 3 7.95 -2.03 14.55
N THR A 4 8.59 -1.40 13.56
CA THR A 4 7.91 -0.82 12.41
C THR A 4 8.69 -1.19 11.17
N MET A 5 8.04 -1.82 10.20
CA MET A 5 8.69 -2.30 8.97
C MET A 5 7.64 -2.44 7.87
N HIS A 6 7.96 -1.97 6.66
CA HIS A 6 7.12 -2.09 5.46
C HIS A 6 5.64 -1.70 5.67
N GLY A 7 5.40 -0.57 6.33
CA GLY A 7 4.04 -0.06 6.52
C GLY A 7 3.19 -0.86 7.52
N THR A 8 3.80 -1.59 8.45
CA THR A 8 3.10 -2.31 9.52
C THR A 8 3.76 -2.10 10.87
N PHE A 9 2.94 -1.91 11.91
CA PHE A 9 3.39 -1.97 13.29
C PHE A 9 3.37 -3.41 13.78
N TRP A 10 4.44 -3.81 14.46
CA TRP A 10 4.65 -5.17 14.93
C TRP A 10 4.73 -5.23 16.44
N ARG A 11 4.00 -6.18 17.03
CA ARG A 11 4.32 -6.67 18.37
C ARG A 11 5.57 -7.52 18.24
N PHE A 12 6.68 -7.03 18.78
CA PHE A 12 7.96 -7.73 18.73
C PHE A 12 8.30 -8.29 20.12
N PRO A 13 8.53 -9.61 20.27
CA PRO A 13 8.73 -10.21 21.58
C PRO A 13 10.11 -9.89 22.14
N ARG A 14 10.20 -9.59 23.46
CA ARG A 14 11.48 -9.34 24.14
C ARG A 14 12.38 -10.58 24.20
N THR A 15 11.79 -11.76 24.06
CA THR A 15 12.45 -13.06 24.13
C THR A 15 12.92 -13.57 22.77
N PHE A 16 12.76 -12.77 21.70
CA PHE A 16 13.13 -13.18 20.35
C PHE A 16 14.60 -13.61 20.30
N SER A 17 14.85 -14.81 19.78
CA SER A 17 16.18 -15.37 19.58
C SER A 17 16.11 -16.50 18.55
N LEU A 18 17.27 -17.00 18.10
CA LEU A 18 17.33 -18.13 17.18
C LEU A 18 16.62 -19.40 17.69
N ARG A 19 16.52 -19.58 19.01
CA ARG A 19 15.82 -20.72 19.64
C ARG A 19 14.37 -20.41 20.04
N ARG A 20 13.94 -19.16 19.92
CA ARG A 20 12.63 -18.64 20.33
C ARG A 20 12.22 -17.51 19.40
N SER A 21 11.78 -17.86 18.20
CA SER A 21 11.41 -16.94 17.12
C SER A 21 9.91 -16.65 17.06
N ALA A 22 9.08 -17.32 17.88
CA ALA A 22 7.65 -17.05 17.97
C ALA A 22 7.33 -15.74 18.69
N GLY A 23 6.11 -15.23 18.47
CA GLY A 23 5.55 -14.07 19.16
C GLY A 23 5.65 -12.75 18.41
N ILE A 24 6.25 -12.74 17.20
CA ILE A 24 6.08 -11.65 16.25
C ILE A 24 4.64 -11.69 15.75
N ALA A 25 3.91 -10.59 15.88
CA ALA A 25 2.56 -10.48 15.35
C ALA A 25 2.32 -9.06 14.81
N PRO A 26 1.63 -8.92 13.66
CA PRO A 26 1.23 -7.61 13.17
C PRO A 26 0.19 -7.00 14.12
N ARG A 27 0.16 -5.66 14.17
CA ARG A 27 -0.85 -4.88 14.91
C ARG A 27 -1.82 -4.22 13.94
N SER A 28 -1.33 -3.26 13.16
CA SER A 28 -2.07 -2.59 12.10
C SER A 28 -1.12 -2.20 10.97
N SER A 29 -1.63 -2.19 9.74
CA SER A 29 -0.92 -1.58 8.62
C SER A 29 -1.22 -0.06 8.55
N TYR A 30 -0.26 0.73 8.07
CA TYR A 30 -0.30 2.19 8.00
C TYR A 30 0.28 2.71 6.68
N LEU A 31 -0.14 3.92 6.28
CA LEU A 31 0.26 4.55 5.00
C LEU A 31 1.28 5.70 5.15
N LYS A 32 1.82 5.89 6.35
CA LYS A 32 2.90 6.85 6.65
C LYS A 32 4.27 6.24 6.36
N VAL A 33 5.28 7.10 6.17
CA VAL A 33 6.69 6.67 6.25
C VAL A 33 7.18 7.04 7.66
N VAL A 34 7.39 6.02 8.49
CA VAL A 34 7.87 6.19 9.87
C VAL A 34 9.34 5.82 9.91
N GLY A 35 10.20 6.79 10.25
CA GLY A 35 11.65 6.59 10.37
C GLY A 35 12.08 6.11 11.75
N ASP A 36 11.45 6.63 12.80
CA ASP A 36 11.73 6.26 14.20
C ASP A 36 10.53 6.57 15.11
N PHE A 37 10.56 6.08 16.35
CA PHE A 37 9.54 6.36 17.35
C PHE A 37 10.08 6.35 18.78
N CYS A 38 9.49 7.17 19.64
CA CYS A 38 9.80 7.18 21.07
C CYS A 38 8.55 7.46 21.92
N ARG A 39 8.63 7.16 23.23
CA ARG A 39 7.57 7.58 24.16
C ARG A 39 7.91 8.95 24.72
N TRP A 40 6.92 9.84 24.77
CA TRP A 40 7.06 11.16 25.37
C TRP A 40 5.74 11.62 25.96
N ASN A 41 5.76 12.06 27.22
CA ASN A 41 4.61 12.59 27.95
C ASN A 41 3.31 11.76 27.80
N GLY A 42 3.41 10.43 27.96
CA GLY A 42 2.28 9.51 27.82
C GLY A 42 1.88 9.16 26.38
N ALA A 43 2.32 9.92 25.39
CA ALA A 43 2.11 9.65 23.97
C ALA A 43 3.21 8.74 23.37
N LEU A 44 2.91 8.18 22.21
CA LEU A 44 3.89 7.67 21.27
C LEU A 44 4.13 8.75 20.20
N VAL A 45 5.39 9.12 20.01
CA VAL A 45 5.81 10.11 19.01
C VAL A 45 6.47 9.36 17.88
N LEU A 46 5.98 9.57 16.66
CA LEU A 46 6.51 8.99 15.44
C LEU A 46 7.22 10.10 14.64
N GLY A 47 8.47 9.85 14.25
CA GLY A 47 9.16 10.69 13.27
C GLY A 47 8.77 10.26 11.85
N CYS A 48 8.18 11.16 11.09
CA CYS A 48 7.62 10.87 9.77
C CYS A 48 8.34 11.61 8.64
N ASP A 49 8.54 10.93 7.51
CA ASP A 49 8.96 11.51 6.24
C ASP A 49 7.74 11.60 5.30
N ASP A 50 7.02 12.71 5.34
CA ASP A 50 5.71 12.84 4.69
C ASP A 50 5.86 13.12 3.18
N SER A 51 6.89 13.85 2.76
CA SER A 51 7.16 14.11 1.33
C SER A 51 8.60 14.56 1.09
N ALA A 52 9.30 13.92 0.15
CA ALA A 52 10.66 14.29 -0.24
C ALA A 52 10.68 15.22 -1.46
N LYS A 53 11.55 16.25 -1.44
CA LYS A 53 11.80 17.10 -2.62
C LYS A 53 12.45 16.34 -3.79
N SER A 54 13.34 15.41 -3.46
CA SER A 54 14.04 14.61 -4.46
C SER A 54 13.30 13.29 -4.66
N GLU A 55 12.67 13.14 -5.81
CA GLU A 55 12.14 11.85 -6.24
C GLU A 55 13.29 10.99 -6.75
N PHE A 56 13.66 9.93 -6.00
CA PHE A 56 14.76 9.05 -6.39
C PHE A 56 14.38 8.07 -7.51
N ILE A 57 13.47 7.12 -7.21
CA ILE A 57 13.08 6.00 -8.11
C ILE A 57 11.56 6.06 -8.41
N ASN A 58 10.85 7.04 -7.84
CA ASN A 58 9.40 7.11 -7.87
C ASN A 58 8.83 7.97 -9.02
N THR A 59 9.59 8.10 -10.10
CA THR A 59 9.14 8.74 -11.35
C THR A 59 8.25 7.76 -12.12
N ARG A 60 7.11 8.24 -12.62
CA ARG A 60 6.17 7.44 -13.43
C ARG A 60 5.57 8.27 -14.55
N PRO A 61 5.19 7.66 -15.70
CA PRO A 61 4.53 8.38 -16.78
C PRO A 61 3.25 9.12 -16.36
N CYS A 62 2.56 8.61 -15.33
CA CYS A 62 1.36 9.24 -14.78
C CYS A 62 1.61 10.36 -13.77
N LYS A 63 2.88 10.64 -13.41
CA LYS A 63 3.23 11.68 -12.45
C LYS A 63 3.73 12.93 -13.16
N SER A 64 3.41 14.09 -12.59
CA SER A 64 4.02 15.34 -13.02
C SER A 64 5.50 15.35 -12.64
N PRO A 65 6.43 15.68 -13.55
CA PRO A 65 7.86 15.86 -13.22
C PRO A 65 8.10 17.07 -12.28
N HIS A 66 7.07 17.87 -12.02
CA HIS A 66 7.13 19.03 -11.13
C HIS A 66 6.28 18.85 -9.86
N GLY A 67 5.76 17.64 -9.62
CA GLY A 67 4.88 17.31 -8.50
C GLY A 67 5.58 17.30 -7.14
N ALA A 68 6.89 17.07 -7.10
CA ALA A 68 7.68 17.09 -5.88
C ALA A 68 7.56 18.46 -5.15
N PRO A 69 7.50 18.47 -3.81
CA PRO A 69 7.38 19.69 -3.02
C PRO A 69 8.62 20.59 -3.18
N GLY A 70 8.48 21.89 -2.92
CA GLY A 70 9.58 22.84 -2.99
C GLY A 70 10.71 22.57 -1.98
N GLN A 71 10.41 21.80 -0.93
CA GLN A 71 11.32 21.30 0.09
C GLN A 71 10.82 19.96 0.65
N SER A 72 11.71 19.16 1.24
CA SER A 72 11.28 17.97 1.97
C SER A 72 10.49 18.38 3.22
N ASN A 73 9.43 17.64 3.52
CA ASN A 73 8.58 17.86 4.67
C ASN A 73 8.60 16.61 5.56
N SER A 74 9.06 16.82 6.78
CA SER A 74 9.01 15.83 7.85
C SER A 74 8.18 16.38 8.99
N ASN A 75 7.52 15.50 9.75
CA ASN A 75 6.70 15.92 10.87
C ASN A 75 6.79 14.92 12.04
N LEU A 76 6.39 15.39 13.22
CA LEU A 76 6.16 14.55 14.37
C LEU A 76 4.67 14.22 14.45
N TRP A 77 4.37 12.93 14.54
CA TRP A 77 3.01 12.47 14.73
C TRP A 77 2.85 11.91 16.14
N PHE A 78 2.07 12.63 16.95
CA PHE A 78 1.73 12.25 18.31
C PHE A 78 0.46 11.39 18.28
N ILE A 79 0.56 10.18 18.79
CA ILE A 79 -0.58 9.28 18.91
C ILE A 79 -0.68 8.69 20.31
N GLU A 80 -1.91 8.38 20.71
CA GLU A 80 -2.13 7.48 21.83
C GLU A 80 -1.60 6.07 21.49
N PRO A 81 -1.02 5.34 22.46
CA PRO A 81 -0.52 3.98 22.21
C PRO A 81 -1.55 3.00 21.64
N ALA A 82 -2.84 3.22 21.92
CA ALA A 82 -3.93 2.38 21.40
C ALA A 82 -4.20 2.59 19.90
N THR A 83 -3.74 3.70 19.31
CA THR A 83 -3.84 3.94 17.87
C THR A 83 -3.01 2.95 17.04
N LEU A 84 -1.99 2.33 17.63
CA LEU A 84 -1.18 1.29 16.99
C LEU A 84 -1.95 0.04 16.52
N ASP A 85 -3.20 -0.14 16.96
CA ASP A 85 -4.07 -1.25 16.54
C ASP A 85 -5.26 -0.77 15.69
N ARG A 86 -5.30 0.52 15.29
CA ARG A 86 -6.50 1.16 14.70
C ARG A 86 -6.29 1.82 13.34
N LEU A 87 -5.11 1.70 12.74
CA LEU A 87 -4.81 2.40 11.47
C LEU A 87 -5.33 1.67 10.23
N GLY A 88 -5.37 0.35 10.29
CA GLY A 88 -5.82 -0.49 9.19
C GLY A 88 -5.69 -1.97 9.54
N PRO A 89 -6.35 -2.87 8.80
CA PRO A 89 -6.19 -4.29 9.00
C PRO A 89 -4.72 -4.68 8.78
N ALA A 90 -4.24 -5.65 9.54
CA ALA A 90 -2.93 -6.24 9.29
C ALA A 90 -2.95 -6.98 7.95
N LEU A 91 -2.03 -6.63 7.06
CA LEU A 91 -1.83 -7.26 5.77
C LEU A 91 -0.43 -7.85 5.68
N GLY A 92 -0.27 -8.93 4.92
CA GLY A 92 1.05 -9.51 4.66
C GLY A 92 1.02 -10.28 3.35
N ALA A 93 2.00 -10.04 2.49
CA ALA A 93 2.22 -10.85 1.30
C ALA A 93 3.71 -11.00 1.06
N GLY A 94 4.15 -12.18 0.66
CA GLY A 94 5.54 -12.43 0.33
C GLY A 94 5.73 -13.67 -0.50
N TRP A 95 6.77 -13.64 -1.33
CA TRP A 95 7.20 -14.78 -2.12
C TRP A 95 8.31 -15.51 -1.38
N ALA A 96 8.10 -16.79 -1.09
CA ALA A 96 9.13 -17.67 -0.56
C ALA A 96 10.05 -18.19 -1.68
N TRP A 97 9.55 -18.24 -2.91
CA TRP A 97 10.26 -18.46 -4.18
C TRP A 97 9.57 -17.64 -5.27
N LEU A 98 10.33 -17.05 -6.19
CA LEU A 98 9.81 -16.21 -7.28
C LEU A 98 10.51 -16.59 -8.60
N ASP A 99 9.88 -17.51 -9.34
CA ASP A 99 10.44 -18.10 -10.56
C ASP A 99 11.75 -18.89 -10.30
N ASP A 100 11.86 -19.55 -9.15
CA ASP A 100 13.07 -20.28 -8.75
C ASP A 100 13.10 -21.70 -9.34
N ASP A 101 14.24 -22.11 -9.90
CA ASP A 101 14.47 -23.53 -10.23
C ASP A 101 14.86 -24.30 -8.96
N VAL A 102 14.01 -25.22 -8.53
CA VAL A 102 14.18 -25.96 -7.27
C VAL A 102 14.34 -27.46 -7.50
N LYS A 103 15.19 -28.08 -6.67
CA LYS A 103 15.39 -29.52 -6.64
C LYS A 103 14.54 -30.18 -5.55
N ALA A 104 14.21 -31.45 -5.73
CA ALA A 104 13.59 -32.25 -4.68
C ALA A 104 14.41 -32.13 -3.38
N GLY A 105 13.74 -31.86 -2.26
CA GLY A 105 14.34 -31.63 -0.95
C GLY A 105 14.65 -30.17 -0.63
N ALA A 106 14.67 -29.26 -1.62
CA ALA A 106 14.88 -27.83 -1.39
C ALA A 106 13.81 -27.26 -0.45
N VAL A 107 14.23 -26.36 0.43
CA VAL A 107 13.39 -25.74 1.47
C VAL A 107 13.41 -24.24 1.27
N SER A 108 12.23 -23.61 1.28
CA SER A 108 12.10 -22.17 1.18
C SER A 108 12.52 -21.46 2.47
N ASP A 109 12.76 -20.15 2.38
CA ASP A 109 12.80 -19.32 3.58
C ASP A 109 11.45 -19.38 4.32
N PRO A 110 11.46 -19.29 5.67
CA PRO A 110 10.25 -19.30 6.46
C PRO A 110 9.49 -17.98 6.36
N TYR A 111 8.17 -18.06 6.27
CA TYR A 111 7.27 -16.91 6.26
C TYR A 111 6.50 -16.82 7.57
N LEU A 112 6.30 -15.60 8.08
CA LEU A 112 5.57 -15.36 9.32
C LEU A 112 4.09 -15.74 9.13
N PHE A 113 3.64 -16.74 9.87
CA PHE A 113 2.32 -17.35 9.69
C PHE A 113 1.31 -16.94 10.77
N SER A 114 1.80 -16.47 11.92
CA SER A 114 0.99 -16.09 13.08
C SER A 114 0.47 -14.66 13.04
N GLY A 115 -0.63 -14.43 13.75
CA GLY A 115 -1.21 -13.10 13.95
C GLY A 115 -2.09 -12.60 12.79
N TYR A 116 -2.51 -13.52 11.91
CA TYR A 116 -3.41 -13.23 10.80
C TYR A 116 -4.69 -14.05 10.85
N ASP A 117 -5.84 -13.42 10.59
CA ASP A 117 -7.14 -14.11 10.60
C ASP A 117 -7.34 -15.00 9.37
N ARG A 118 -6.95 -14.50 8.20
CA ARG A 118 -7.09 -15.17 6.90
C ARG A 118 -5.73 -15.37 6.30
N ARG A 119 -5.46 -16.59 5.87
CA ARG A 119 -4.16 -16.99 5.35
C ARG A 119 -4.38 -17.88 4.13
N MET A 120 -3.58 -17.69 3.10
CA MET A 120 -3.62 -18.48 1.89
C MET A 120 -2.21 -18.61 1.31
N ILE A 121 -1.98 -19.71 0.60
CA ILE A 121 -0.76 -19.93 -0.17
C ILE A 121 -1.12 -20.21 -1.62
N HIS A 122 -0.32 -19.64 -2.51
CA HIS A 122 -0.35 -19.86 -3.94
C HIS A 122 0.90 -20.61 -4.36
N VAL A 123 0.74 -21.64 -5.18
CA VAL A 123 1.81 -22.54 -5.62
C VAL A 123 1.73 -22.69 -7.12
N MET A 124 2.81 -22.41 -7.83
CA MET A 124 2.88 -22.55 -9.28
C MET A 124 4.27 -23.02 -9.73
N HIS A 125 4.38 -23.57 -10.93
CA HIS A 125 5.65 -23.91 -11.56
C HIS A 125 5.52 -24.01 -13.09
N ALA A 126 6.65 -24.06 -13.80
CA ALA A 126 6.72 -24.18 -15.26
C ALA A 126 7.15 -25.57 -15.77
N SER A 127 7.40 -26.55 -14.89
CA SER A 127 7.75 -27.92 -15.29
C SER A 127 6.68 -28.64 -16.13
N ASP A 128 7.11 -29.49 -17.07
CA ASP A 128 6.26 -30.35 -17.90
C ASP A 128 5.64 -31.56 -17.16
N ARG A 129 5.96 -31.75 -15.88
CA ARG A 129 5.42 -32.83 -15.03
C ARG A 129 4.78 -32.24 -13.79
N GLU A 130 3.88 -33.02 -13.17
CA GLU A 130 3.33 -32.68 -11.85
C GLU A 130 4.48 -32.44 -10.86
N ALA A 131 4.40 -31.33 -10.13
CA ALA A 131 5.29 -31.05 -9.01
C ALA A 131 4.54 -31.16 -7.68
N ARG A 132 5.22 -31.64 -6.66
CA ARG A 132 4.66 -31.79 -5.31
C ARG A 132 5.44 -30.96 -4.31
N PHE A 133 4.72 -30.34 -3.40
CA PHE A 133 5.27 -29.45 -2.37
C PHE A 133 4.68 -29.81 -1.00
N ALA A 134 5.53 -29.97 0.01
CA ALA A 134 5.10 -30.11 1.40
C ALA A 134 5.13 -28.76 2.09
N LEU A 135 4.02 -28.41 2.71
CA LEU A 135 3.92 -27.29 3.64
C LEU A 135 4.32 -27.78 5.03
N GLU A 136 5.28 -27.10 5.65
CA GLU A 136 5.76 -27.40 7.00
C GLU A 136 5.52 -26.18 7.90
N VAL A 137 5.18 -26.42 9.16
CA VAL A 137 5.00 -25.36 10.16
C VAL A 137 5.90 -25.55 11.36
N ASP A 138 6.44 -24.45 11.86
CA ASP A 138 7.02 -24.37 13.19
C ASP A 138 6.01 -23.69 14.10
N ARG A 139 5.37 -24.48 14.98
CA ARG A 139 4.31 -23.99 15.86
C ARG A 139 4.85 -23.19 17.05
N ALA A 140 6.00 -23.61 17.59
CA ALA A 140 6.56 -23.02 18.80
C ALA A 140 7.59 -21.91 18.52
N GLY A 141 8.05 -21.78 17.28
CA GLY A 141 9.14 -20.89 16.92
C GLY A 141 10.47 -21.37 17.52
N ASP A 142 10.69 -22.68 17.62
CA ASP A 142 11.89 -23.29 18.19
C ASP A 142 12.71 -24.08 17.13
N GLY A 143 12.29 -24.04 15.87
CA GLY A 143 12.85 -24.80 14.76
C GLY A 143 12.26 -26.20 14.61
N GLY A 144 11.26 -26.58 15.41
CA GLY A 144 10.59 -27.88 15.37
C GLY A 144 9.57 -28.00 14.23
N TRP A 145 10.06 -28.02 12.99
CA TRP A 145 9.23 -28.11 11.77
C TRP A 145 8.45 -29.43 11.69
N ARG A 146 7.14 -29.34 11.41
CA ARG A 146 6.26 -30.49 11.19
C ARG A 146 5.49 -30.36 9.89
N ALA A 147 5.23 -31.49 9.24
CA ALA A 147 4.37 -31.53 8.07
C ALA A 147 2.96 -31.04 8.42
N LEU A 148 2.42 -30.15 7.58
CA LEU A 148 1.06 -29.65 7.67
C LEU A 148 0.19 -30.24 6.55
N ARG A 149 0.67 -30.15 5.30
CA ARG A 149 -0.08 -30.52 4.09
C ARG A 149 0.87 -30.80 2.95
N ALA A 150 0.44 -31.60 1.98
CA ALA A 150 1.08 -31.68 0.67
C ALA A 150 0.14 -31.10 -0.41
N ILE A 151 0.72 -30.39 -1.38
CA ILE A 151 0.03 -29.84 -2.54
C ILE A 151 0.67 -30.44 -3.79
N ALA A 152 -0.15 -31.07 -4.63
CA ALA A 152 0.24 -31.48 -5.97
C ALA A 152 -0.23 -30.40 -6.96
N VAL A 153 0.65 -30.01 -7.87
CA VAL A 153 0.38 -28.99 -8.90
C VAL A 153 0.58 -29.64 -10.26
N PRO A 154 -0.41 -29.55 -11.17
CA PRO A 154 -0.30 -30.16 -12.49
C PRO A 154 0.81 -29.50 -13.32
N PRO A 155 1.28 -30.15 -14.41
CA PRO A 155 2.27 -29.57 -15.33
C PRO A 155 1.95 -28.13 -15.71
N LYS A 156 2.94 -27.24 -15.63
CA LYS A 156 2.81 -25.79 -15.90
C LYS A 156 1.63 -25.15 -15.18
N GLY A 157 1.31 -25.68 -13.99
CA GLY A 157 0.06 -25.43 -13.32
C GLY A 157 0.16 -24.45 -12.16
N TYR A 158 -1.01 -24.26 -11.56
CA TYR A 158 -1.23 -23.43 -10.39
C TYR A 158 -2.18 -24.17 -9.44
N ALA A 159 -1.90 -24.07 -8.15
CA ALA A 159 -2.78 -24.49 -7.08
C ALA A 159 -2.76 -23.46 -5.95
N TRP A 160 -3.76 -23.53 -5.08
CA TRP A 160 -3.84 -22.68 -3.90
C TRP A 160 -4.45 -23.44 -2.73
N HIS A 161 -4.20 -22.94 -1.53
CA HIS A 161 -4.83 -23.45 -0.32
C HIS A 161 -5.17 -22.29 0.61
N VAL A 162 -6.41 -22.27 1.10
CA VAL A 162 -6.84 -21.35 2.18
C VAL A 162 -6.72 -22.10 3.49
N PHE A 163 -5.92 -21.58 4.41
CA PHE A 163 -5.68 -22.23 5.68
C PHE A 163 -6.88 -22.07 6.61
N THR A 164 -7.21 -23.14 7.33
CA THR A 164 -8.25 -23.10 8.37
C THR A 164 -7.72 -22.45 9.65
N ALA A 165 -8.62 -22.20 10.61
CA ALA A 165 -8.23 -21.67 11.92
C ALA A 165 -7.36 -22.66 12.72
N GLU A 166 -7.44 -23.97 12.45
CA GLU A 166 -6.69 -25.02 13.14
C GLU A 166 -5.28 -25.24 12.55
N GLU A 167 -5.06 -24.86 11.29
CA GLU A 167 -3.77 -24.89 10.62
C GLU A 167 -2.91 -23.70 11.09
N GLN A 168 -2.34 -23.81 12.29
CA GLN A 168 -1.56 -22.73 12.93
C GLN A 168 -0.07 -23.02 13.00
N GLY A 169 0.71 -21.93 13.12
CA GLY A 169 2.11 -21.94 13.50
C GLY A 169 2.67 -20.53 13.60
N ALA A 170 3.83 -20.38 14.25
CA ALA A 170 4.59 -19.13 14.22
C ALA A 170 5.12 -18.87 12.80
N TRP A 171 5.64 -19.92 12.17
CA TRP A 171 6.21 -19.88 10.84
C TRP A 171 5.67 -20.99 9.95
N ILE A 172 5.64 -20.73 8.65
CA ILE A 172 5.37 -21.71 7.60
C ILE A 172 6.51 -21.69 6.58
N ARG A 173 6.85 -22.83 6.01
CA ARG A 173 7.78 -22.94 4.88
C ARG A 173 7.33 -24.01 3.91
N VAL A 174 7.94 -24.03 2.72
CA VAL A 174 7.67 -25.03 1.70
C VAL A 174 8.91 -25.89 1.47
N ARG A 175 8.71 -27.20 1.34
CA ARG A 175 9.70 -28.16 0.86
C ARG A 175 9.26 -28.71 -0.48
N ALA A 176 10.13 -28.63 -1.49
CA ALA A 176 9.90 -29.30 -2.76
C ALA A 176 10.03 -30.82 -2.56
N LEU A 177 9.02 -31.59 -2.98
CA LEU A 177 9.04 -33.05 -2.97
C LEU A 177 9.47 -33.63 -4.32
N SER A 178 9.59 -32.78 -5.34
CA SER A 178 10.05 -33.08 -6.69
C SER A 178 10.82 -31.90 -7.25
N ASP A 179 11.63 -32.12 -8.28
CA ASP A 179 12.21 -31.03 -9.07
C ASP A 179 11.09 -30.18 -9.69
N ALA A 180 11.24 -28.85 -9.64
CA ALA A 180 10.32 -27.91 -10.28
C ALA A 180 11.10 -26.74 -10.90
N ALA A 181 10.77 -26.41 -12.14
CA ALA A 181 11.33 -25.27 -12.85
C ALA A 181 10.44 -24.05 -12.61
N ARG A 182 11.06 -22.89 -12.38
CA ARG A 182 10.39 -21.62 -12.09
C ARG A 182 9.24 -21.75 -11.09
N ALA A 183 9.51 -22.37 -9.96
CA ALA A 183 8.56 -22.50 -8.86
C ALA A 183 8.27 -21.11 -8.27
N GLY A 184 6.97 -20.82 -8.09
CA GLY A 184 6.48 -19.63 -7.41
C GLY A 184 5.67 -20.03 -6.19
N ILE A 185 6.07 -19.51 -5.03
CA ILE A 185 5.37 -19.73 -3.76
C ILE A 185 5.05 -18.37 -3.15
N CYS A 186 3.78 -17.99 -3.12
CA CYS A 186 3.34 -16.74 -2.51
C CYS A 186 2.43 -17.03 -1.31
N VAL A 187 2.75 -16.48 -0.15
CA VAL A 187 1.86 -16.50 1.02
C VAL A 187 1.17 -15.15 1.10
N GLN A 188 -0.16 -15.19 1.27
CA GLN A 188 -0.99 -14.01 1.46
C GLN A 188 -1.76 -14.12 2.77
N CYS A 189 -1.73 -13.06 3.55
CA CYS A 189 -2.34 -12.97 4.87
C CYS A 189 -3.10 -11.65 5.02
N SER A 190 -4.23 -11.70 5.70
CA SER A 190 -5.02 -10.51 6.03
C SER A 190 -5.81 -10.71 7.32
N ASN A 191 -6.00 -9.63 8.08
CA ASN A 191 -7.00 -9.60 9.13
C ASN A 191 -8.35 -9.18 8.57
N ARG A 192 -9.41 -9.59 9.25
CA ARG A 192 -10.75 -9.13 8.92
C ARG A 192 -10.80 -7.61 9.05
N ASP A 193 -11.32 -6.97 8.03
CA ASP A 193 -11.70 -5.57 8.10
C ASP A 193 -13.17 -5.46 8.55
N PRO A 194 -13.46 -4.94 9.76
CA PRO A 194 -14.83 -4.81 10.24
C PRO A 194 -15.54 -3.59 9.65
N ARG A 195 -14.83 -2.71 8.92
CA ARG A 195 -15.42 -1.50 8.33
C ARG A 195 -16.42 -1.88 7.24
N GLY A 196 -17.53 -1.15 7.21
CA GLY A 196 -18.50 -1.22 6.12
C GLY A 196 -17.99 -0.47 4.88
N PRO A 197 -18.76 -0.52 3.77
CA PRO A 197 -18.45 0.24 2.56
C PRO A 197 -18.81 1.74 2.67
N GLU A 198 -19.54 2.12 3.72
CA GLU A 198 -19.94 3.50 4.00
C GLU A 198 -18.71 4.35 4.38
N ASN A 199 -18.61 5.55 3.80
CA ASN A 199 -17.61 6.53 4.21
C ASN A 199 -18.03 7.19 5.52
N ASP A 200 -17.05 7.62 6.31
CA ASP A 200 -17.30 8.47 7.47
C ASP A 200 -17.82 9.86 7.03
N ALA A 201 -18.70 10.47 7.83
CA ALA A 201 -19.30 11.77 7.54
C ALA A 201 -18.27 12.91 7.36
N ILE A 202 -17.03 12.74 7.85
CA ILE A 202 -15.93 13.68 7.56
C ILE A 202 -15.68 13.85 6.05
N PHE A 203 -16.10 12.89 5.22
CA PHE A 203 -15.94 12.91 3.77
C PHE A 203 -17.15 13.47 3.01
N ASP A 204 -18.22 13.90 3.69
CA ASP A 204 -19.44 14.43 3.05
C ASP A 204 -19.17 15.67 2.18
N GLY A 205 -18.09 16.41 2.47
CA GLY A 205 -17.66 17.57 1.68
C GLY A 205 -16.93 17.21 0.38
N ILE A 206 -16.61 15.94 0.12
CA ILE A 206 -15.92 15.51 -1.10
C ILE A 206 -16.94 15.26 -2.21
N ALA A 207 -16.75 15.92 -3.35
CA ALA A 207 -17.60 15.74 -4.53
C ALA A 207 -17.60 14.27 -5.00
N GLY A 208 -18.77 13.64 -4.97
CA GLY A 208 -18.98 12.28 -5.50
C GLY A 208 -19.11 12.25 -7.03
N PRO A 209 -19.23 11.05 -7.63
CA PRO A 209 -19.29 10.88 -9.08
C PRO A 209 -20.52 11.53 -9.74
N ALA A 210 -21.59 11.76 -8.99
CA ALA A 210 -22.80 12.43 -9.48
C ALA A 210 -22.77 13.96 -9.36
N ALA A 211 -21.70 14.54 -8.77
CA ALA A 211 -21.61 15.98 -8.57
C ALA A 211 -21.42 16.70 -9.90
N SER A 212 -22.38 17.55 -10.27
CA SER A 212 -22.31 18.44 -11.43
C SER A 212 -21.52 19.72 -11.16
N ARG A 213 -21.24 19.99 -9.87
CA ARG A 213 -20.50 21.16 -9.38
C ARG A 213 -19.46 20.73 -8.38
N ALA A 214 -18.25 21.24 -8.50
CA ALA A 214 -17.18 21.00 -7.52
C ALA A 214 -16.21 22.18 -7.47
N VAL A 215 -15.61 22.37 -6.30
CA VAL A 215 -14.45 23.25 -6.12
C VAL A 215 -13.24 22.37 -5.82
N GLY A 216 -12.13 22.65 -6.48
CA GLY A 216 -10.92 21.85 -6.37
C GLY A 216 -9.74 22.60 -6.97
N GLY A 217 -8.62 21.92 -7.13
CA GLY A 217 -7.44 22.57 -7.68
C GLY A 217 -6.20 21.70 -7.65
N LEU A 218 -5.13 22.23 -8.23
CA LEU A 218 -3.80 21.65 -8.10
C LEU A 218 -3.19 22.17 -6.81
N MET A 219 -2.50 21.30 -6.08
CA MET A 219 -1.87 21.60 -4.80
C MET A 219 -0.37 21.37 -4.88
N TRP A 220 0.40 22.19 -4.16
CA TRP A 220 1.85 22.04 -4.11
C TRP A 220 2.42 22.54 -2.77
N GLY A 221 3.17 21.67 -2.09
CA GLY A 221 3.90 22.05 -0.87
C GLY A 221 5.03 23.01 -1.20
N ARG A 222 4.96 24.26 -0.68
CA ARG A 222 5.92 25.31 -1.03
C ARG A 222 7.27 25.10 -0.33
N GLY A 223 8.34 25.60 -0.96
CA GLY A 223 9.71 25.54 -0.45
C GLY A 223 10.11 26.73 0.42
N GLU A 224 11.41 26.90 0.63
CA GLU A 224 12.03 28.09 1.26
C GLU A 224 11.52 28.35 2.69
N ASN A 225 11.20 27.28 3.41
CA ASN A 225 10.65 27.27 4.77
C ASN A 225 9.37 28.10 4.91
N ARG A 226 8.60 28.28 3.83
CA ARG A 226 7.32 29.01 3.87
C ARG A 226 6.25 28.32 4.70
N ARG A 227 6.30 26.99 4.83
CA ARG A 227 5.35 26.16 5.62
C ARG A 227 3.89 26.35 5.22
N THR A 228 3.66 26.59 3.93
CA THR A 228 2.33 26.80 3.34
C THR A 228 2.09 25.81 2.20
N LEU A 229 0.85 25.39 2.01
CA LEU A 229 0.41 24.67 0.83
C LEU A 229 -0.18 25.66 -0.18
N GLY A 230 0.37 25.71 -1.40
CA GLY A 230 -0.20 26.51 -2.49
C GLY A 230 -1.30 25.75 -3.21
N LEU A 231 -2.40 26.44 -3.54
CA LEU A 231 -3.56 25.88 -4.24
C LEU A 231 -3.90 26.76 -5.45
N ALA A 232 -3.81 26.19 -6.65
CA ALA A 232 -4.39 26.77 -7.86
C ALA A 232 -5.86 26.33 -7.94
N ALA A 233 -6.75 27.12 -7.36
CA ALA A 233 -8.16 26.77 -7.20
C ALA A 233 -8.96 27.02 -8.48
N ALA A 234 -9.92 26.15 -8.72
CA ALA A 234 -10.88 26.23 -9.81
C ALA A 234 -12.26 25.72 -9.36
N ALA A 235 -13.29 26.25 -9.99
CA ALA A 235 -14.65 25.73 -9.91
C ALA A 235 -14.96 24.99 -11.21
N ALA A 236 -15.63 23.85 -11.09
CA ALA A 236 -16.12 23.10 -12.21
C ALA A 236 -17.66 23.04 -12.18
N GLU A 237 -18.29 23.32 -13.32
CA GLU A 237 -19.75 23.31 -13.47
C GLU A 237 -20.12 22.94 -14.92
N GLU A 238 -20.97 21.92 -15.08
CA GLU A 238 -21.53 21.50 -16.38
C GLU A 238 -20.48 21.26 -17.49
N GLY A 239 -19.31 20.73 -17.14
CA GLY A 239 -18.22 20.44 -18.08
C GLY A 239 -17.32 21.64 -18.40
N SER A 240 -17.56 22.79 -17.78
CA SER A 240 -16.67 23.95 -17.81
C SER A 240 -15.83 24.04 -16.54
N VAL A 241 -14.60 24.56 -16.65
CA VAL A 241 -13.70 24.79 -15.51
C VAL A 241 -13.24 26.24 -15.53
N ALA A 242 -13.51 26.97 -14.45
CA ALA A 242 -13.15 28.37 -14.27
C ALA A 242 -12.14 28.53 -13.12
N ALA A 243 -11.07 29.28 -13.35
CA ALA A 243 -10.08 29.57 -12.32
C ALA A 243 -10.65 30.51 -11.24
N LEU A 244 -10.43 30.18 -9.97
CA LEU A 244 -10.81 31.00 -8.82
C LEU A 244 -9.65 31.85 -8.28
N GLY A 245 -8.42 31.50 -8.67
CA GLY A 245 -7.18 32.18 -8.30
C GLY A 245 -6.24 31.30 -7.48
N PHE A 246 -5.21 31.93 -6.92
CA PHE A 246 -4.23 31.28 -6.07
C PHE A 246 -4.55 31.49 -4.59
N TYR A 247 -4.43 30.41 -3.83
CA TYR A 247 -4.67 30.41 -2.39
C TYR A 247 -3.50 29.75 -1.68
N GLU A 248 -3.28 30.15 -0.43
CA GLU A 248 -2.31 29.51 0.46
C GLU A 248 -3.02 29.03 1.73
N LEU A 249 -2.74 27.78 2.12
CA LEU A 249 -3.12 27.21 3.40
C LEU A 249 -1.92 27.29 4.35
N ASP A 250 -2.09 27.95 5.50
CA ASP A 250 -1.08 28.10 6.54
C ASP A 250 -1.09 26.94 7.56
N GLY A 251 -0.16 27.00 8.53
CA GLY A 251 -0.02 25.98 9.59
C GLY A 251 -1.19 25.95 10.58
N GLU A 252 -2.02 26.99 10.59
CA GLU A 252 -3.22 27.10 11.39
C GLU A 252 -4.49 26.72 10.60
N MET A 253 -4.32 26.10 9.43
CA MET A 253 -5.39 25.65 8.54
C MET A 253 -6.27 26.79 8.01
N ARG A 254 -5.73 28.00 7.88
CA ARG A 254 -6.42 29.12 7.24
C ARG A 254 -6.07 29.18 5.76
N LEU A 255 -7.09 29.12 4.92
CA LEU A 255 -6.96 29.26 3.47
C LEU A 255 -7.25 30.71 3.08
N ALA A 256 -6.26 31.38 2.48
CA ALA A 256 -6.39 32.78 2.07
C ALA A 256 -6.03 32.95 0.60
N LYS A 257 -6.80 33.77 -0.12
CA LYS A 257 -6.49 34.16 -1.49
C LYS A 257 -5.26 35.07 -1.50
N GLN A 258 -4.37 34.84 -2.46
CA GLN A 258 -3.13 35.59 -2.61
C GLN A 258 -3.04 36.19 -4.02
N ASP A 259 -2.44 37.37 -4.12
CA ASP A 259 -2.00 37.96 -5.38
C ASP A 259 -0.54 37.56 -5.67
N ASP A 260 -0.36 36.29 -6.03
CA ASP A 260 0.96 35.72 -6.37
C ASP A 260 0.88 34.97 -7.71
N PRO A 261 1.03 35.69 -8.85
CA PRO A 261 1.01 35.08 -10.18
C PRO A 261 2.13 34.05 -10.38
N ALA A 262 3.29 34.23 -9.74
CA ALA A 262 4.41 33.30 -9.83
C ALA A 262 4.11 32.00 -9.09
N GLY A 263 3.51 32.09 -7.89
CA GLY A 263 2.99 30.97 -7.13
C GLY A 263 1.95 30.18 -7.92
N LEU A 264 0.96 30.86 -8.50
CA LEU A 264 -0.04 30.24 -9.38
C LEU A 264 0.61 29.47 -10.52
N ALA A 265 1.52 30.10 -11.25
CA ALA A 265 2.22 29.49 -12.37
C ALA A 265 3.08 28.29 -11.94
N ARG A 266 3.65 28.30 -10.73
CA ARG A 266 4.41 27.16 -10.20
C ARG A 266 3.51 26.00 -9.83
N VAL A 267 2.36 26.24 -9.22
CA VAL A 267 1.40 25.19 -8.85
C VAL A 267 0.75 24.58 -10.10
N ALA A 268 0.44 25.39 -11.11
CA ALA A 268 -0.10 24.88 -12.38
C ALA A 268 0.79 23.82 -13.04
N LYS A 269 2.12 23.89 -12.86
CA LYS A 269 3.08 22.90 -13.38
C LYS A 269 2.95 21.52 -12.74
N THR A 270 2.28 21.38 -11.60
CA THR A 270 2.10 20.07 -10.93
C THR A 270 1.01 19.22 -11.57
N GLU A 271 0.33 19.72 -12.61
CA GLU A 271 -0.68 18.96 -13.33
C GLU A 271 -0.10 17.62 -13.85
N PRO A 272 -0.71 16.48 -13.50
CA PRO A 272 -0.34 15.19 -14.08
C PRO A 272 -0.59 15.16 -15.60
N PRO A 273 0.15 14.35 -16.36
CA PRO A 273 -0.11 14.18 -17.79
C PRO A 273 -1.53 13.65 -18.04
N ARG A 274 -2.28 14.30 -18.94
CA ARG A 274 -3.71 14.02 -19.17
C ARG A 274 -3.97 12.66 -19.83
N ASP A 275 -3.03 12.16 -20.61
CA ASP A 275 -3.19 10.92 -21.40
C ASP A 275 -2.52 9.71 -20.74
N ALA A 276 -1.99 9.85 -19.53
CA ALA A 276 -1.31 8.76 -18.84
C ALA A 276 -2.25 7.67 -18.31
N ILE A 277 -3.54 7.99 -18.18
CA ILE A 277 -4.60 7.05 -17.80
C ILE A 277 -5.65 7.09 -18.90
N GLN A 278 -5.94 5.92 -19.47
CA GLN A 278 -6.98 5.75 -20.46
C GLN A 278 -8.14 4.96 -19.86
N VAL A 279 -9.32 5.12 -20.41
CA VAL A 279 -10.51 4.38 -19.96
C VAL A 279 -11.24 3.86 -21.19
N ASP A 280 -11.58 2.57 -21.19
CA ASP A 280 -12.53 2.00 -22.15
C ASP A 280 -13.77 1.47 -21.45
N ALA A 281 -14.62 0.73 -22.18
CA ALA A 281 -15.87 0.21 -21.64
C ALA A 281 -15.68 -0.74 -20.44
N ALA A 282 -14.55 -1.43 -20.33
CA ALA A 282 -14.33 -2.49 -19.35
C ALA A 282 -13.25 -2.17 -18.32
N SER A 283 -12.34 -1.22 -18.58
CA SER A 283 -11.16 -1.04 -17.73
C SER A 283 -10.65 0.39 -17.67
N VAL A 284 -10.00 0.71 -16.55
CA VAL A 284 -8.97 1.74 -16.49
C VAL A 284 -7.68 1.12 -17.02
N ILE A 285 -7.02 1.81 -17.94
CA ILE A 285 -5.83 1.36 -18.65
C ILE A 285 -4.67 2.25 -18.26
N VAL A 286 -3.62 1.62 -17.74
CA VAL A 286 -2.36 2.27 -17.41
C VAL A 286 -1.26 1.66 -18.26
N ILE A 287 -0.45 2.49 -18.90
CA ILE A 287 0.73 2.05 -19.66
C ILE A 287 1.97 2.51 -18.91
N GLU A 288 2.78 1.55 -18.47
CA GLU A 288 3.99 1.78 -17.68
C GLU A 288 5.07 0.81 -18.12
N ASP A 289 6.29 1.30 -18.35
CA ASP A 289 7.45 0.51 -18.81
C ASP A 289 7.15 -0.39 -20.01
N GLY A 290 6.38 0.13 -20.98
CA GLY A 290 5.96 -0.58 -22.18
C GLY A 290 4.92 -1.68 -21.95
N ARG A 291 4.44 -1.86 -20.71
CA ARG A 291 3.41 -2.84 -20.34
C ARG A 291 2.07 -2.15 -20.18
N ARG A 292 1.02 -2.81 -20.67
CA ARG A 292 -0.36 -2.37 -20.55
C ARG A 292 -1.04 -3.12 -19.41
N PHE A 293 -1.45 -2.38 -18.38
CA PHE A 293 -2.23 -2.88 -17.26
C PHE A 293 -3.70 -2.50 -17.44
N ARG A 294 -4.59 -3.44 -17.13
CA ARG A 294 -6.05 -3.23 -17.17
C ARG A 294 -6.59 -3.45 -15.78
N LEU A 295 -7.03 -2.37 -15.15
CA LEU A 295 -7.58 -2.36 -13.80
C LEU A 295 -9.12 -2.38 -13.87
N PRO A 296 -9.80 -3.06 -12.93
CA PRO A 296 -11.24 -2.97 -12.80
C PRO A 296 -11.69 -1.52 -12.68
N ARG A 297 -12.75 -1.17 -13.41
CA ARG A 297 -13.38 0.16 -13.33
C ARG A 297 -14.62 0.09 -12.44
N ASN A 298 -14.82 1.11 -11.62
CA ASN A 298 -16.11 1.34 -10.96
C ASN A 298 -17.06 2.04 -11.93
N GLU A 299 -18.20 1.44 -12.24
CA GLU A 299 -19.18 1.99 -13.19
C GLU A 299 -19.71 3.37 -12.77
N SER A 300 -19.73 3.65 -11.46
CA SER A 300 -20.13 4.95 -10.91
C SER A 300 -19.25 6.09 -11.42
N TYR A 301 -17.98 5.81 -11.74
CA TYR A 301 -17.01 6.77 -12.29
C TYR A 301 -16.92 6.68 -13.81
N GLY A 302 -17.98 6.20 -14.46
CA GLY A 302 -18.01 6.01 -15.89
C GLY A 302 -18.20 7.24 -16.75
N ARG A 303 -18.54 8.36 -16.10
CA ARG A 303 -18.59 9.69 -16.70
C ARG A 303 -17.44 10.51 -16.12
N ALA A 304 -16.93 11.45 -16.91
CA ALA A 304 -15.96 12.41 -16.41
C ALA A 304 -16.55 13.14 -15.19
N CYS A 305 -15.78 13.24 -14.10
CA CYS A 305 -16.16 14.08 -12.96
C CYS A 305 -16.14 15.56 -13.37
N ALA A 306 -16.56 16.46 -12.48
CA ALA A 306 -16.60 17.89 -12.77
C ALA A 306 -15.25 18.44 -13.31
N PHE A 307 -14.11 17.88 -12.89
CA PHE A 307 -12.77 18.26 -13.39
C PHE A 307 -12.21 17.39 -14.54
N GLY A 308 -13.02 16.51 -15.14
CA GLY A 308 -12.62 15.63 -16.26
C GLY A 308 -12.21 14.21 -15.86
N ALA A 309 -12.04 13.33 -16.86
CA ALA A 309 -11.73 11.90 -16.66
C ALA A 309 -10.34 11.62 -16.06
N ALA A 310 -9.38 12.55 -16.20
CA ALA A 310 -8.01 12.39 -15.68
C ALA A 310 -7.88 12.66 -14.16
N ARG A 311 -9.00 12.91 -13.47
CA ARG A 311 -9.08 13.15 -12.02
C ARG A 311 -10.18 12.32 -11.35
N ALA A 312 -10.65 11.27 -12.03
CA ALA A 312 -11.61 10.29 -11.53
C ALA A 312 -10.89 9.00 -11.10
#